data_AF-A0PPQ1-F1
#
_entry.id   AF-A0PPQ1-F1
#
_cell.length_a   1.000
_cell.length_b   1.000
_cell.length_c   1.000
_cell.angle_alpha   90.00
_cell.angle_beta   90.00
_cell.angle_gamma   90.00
#
_symmetry.space_group_name_H-M   'P 1'
#
loop_
_entity.id
_entity.type
_entity.pdbx_description
1 polymer ?
#
loop_
_entity_poly.entity_id
_entity_poly.type
_entity_poly.pdbx_seq_one_letter_code
_entity_poly.pdbx_strand_id
1 'polypeptide(L)'
;MKSRELSPRVRDLIREAARVALNPSQQWLEEFDRATLATAPPIAENPDLATVISRANRANLRHFAASNLRNPGDPVPANLGAEPLRMARDLVRLGLDTLALDVYRVGQNVAWQRWTDIVFGLTTDPQELRELLDVPFRSAVAFIDTTLAGIAAQMELEHHELSRNICAERRRIVELLLNGAPISRDSAESRLGYPLDRSHTAAIIWSDRPNGDHRDLDRAVDAFCNAVGCASSLAIMSAATTRWVWVRDVDVFDCSHIRQVMRELPHVRIAIGTTEPGVDGFRRSRRDALTAARMLIRLRSPQQVAFFGDVEMIALLTENPDGADEFIKNTLGDFE
;
A
#
# COMPACT_ATOMS: atom_id res chain seq x y z
N MET A 1 -22.17 -16.42 27.39
CA MET A 1 -21.77 -17.61 28.17
C MET A 1 -20.65 -17.16 29.10
N LYS A 2 -20.86 -17.12 30.42
CA LYS A 2 -19.81 -16.71 31.37
C LYS A 2 -18.61 -17.66 31.20
N SER A 3 -17.42 -17.12 30.97
CA SER A 3 -16.16 -17.86 31.00
C SER A 3 -16.11 -18.64 32.31
N ARG A 4 -16.27 -19.96 32.24
CA ARG A 4 -16.09 -20.84 33.39
C ARG A 4 -14.60 -20.77 33.71
N GLU A 5 -14.23 -20.14 34.81
CA GLU A 5 -12.83 -20.09 35.23
C GLU A 5 -12.29 -21.52 35.31
N LEU A 6 -11.21 -21.78 34.56
CA LEU A 6 -10.52 -23.07 34.56
C LEU A 6 -10.13 -23.43 36.00
N SER A 7 -10.34 -24.69 36.37
CA SER A 7 -9.92 -25.16 37.68
C SER A 7 -8.39 -25.02 37.82
N PRO A 8 -7.86 -24.74 39.04
CA PRO A 8 -6.42 -24.69 39.28
C PRO A 8 -5.70 -25.97 38.80
N ARG A 9 -6.34 -27.12 39.02
CA ARG A 9 -5.87 -28.43 38.59
C ARG A 9 -5.70 -28.52 37.07
N VAL A 10 -6.69 -28.08 36.29
CA VAL A 10 -6.60 -28.08 34.83
C VAL A 10 -5.54 -27.10 34.34
N ARG A 11 -5.37 -25.94 34.98
CA ARG A 11 -4.28 -25.00 34.65
C ARG A 11 -2.90 -25.64 34.85
N ASP A 12 -2.72 -26.43 35.90
CA ASP A 12 -1.46 -27.17 36.12
C ASP A 12 -1.24 -28.27 35.07
N LEU A 13 -2.31 -28.98 34.68
CA LEU A 13 -2.25 -30.00 33.61
C LEU A 13 -1.95 -29.38 32.23
N ILE A 14 -2.53 -28.22 31.90
CA ILE A 14 -2.19 -27.46 30.67
C ILE A 14 -0.70 -27.09 30.70
N ARG A 15 -0.19 -26.65 31.85
CA ARG A 15 1.22 -26.29 32.01
C ARG A 15 2.14 -27.50 31.81
N GLU A 16 1.76 -28.66 32.33
CA GLU A 16 2.51 -29.91 32.14
C GLU A 16 2.49 -30.35 30.68
N ALA A 17 1.31 -30.34 30.04
CA ALA A 17 1.17 -30.66 28.62
C ALA A 17 2.02 -29.74 27.74
N ALA A 18 2.04 -28.44 28.05
CA ALA A 18 2.88 -27.45 27.37
C ALA A 18 4.38 -27.73 27.56
N ARG A 19 4.82 -28.18 28.75
CA ARG A 19 6.21 -28.57 29.00
C ARG A 19 6.62 -29.77 28.14
N VAL A 20 5.74 -30.76 28.01
CA VAL A 20 5.97 -31.92 27.12
C VAL A 20 6.00 -31.46 25.65
N ALA A 21 5.06 -30.61 25.24
CA ALA A 21 4.97 -30.10 23.86
C ALA A 21 6.18 -29.23 23.43
N LEU A 22 6.86 -28.59 24.38
CA LEU A 22 8.11 -27.84 24.12
C LEU A 22 9.32 -28.73 23.85
N ASN A 23 9.23 -30.03 24.15
CA ASN A 23 10.31 -31.00 23.97
C ASN A 23 9.86 -32.13 23.02
N PRO A 24 9.47 -31.82 21.77
CA PRO A 24 9.07 -32.84 20.82
C PRO A 24 10.26 -33.72 20.43
N SER A 25 10.00 -35.00 20.15
CA SER A 25 11.02 -35.89 19.59
C SER A 25 11.40 -35.46 18.18
N GLN A 26 12.63 -35.74 17.77
CA GLN A 26 13.09 -35.46 16.40
C GLN A 26 12.20 -36.17 15.37
N GLN A 27 11.84 -37.42 15.61
CA GLN A 27 10.96 -38.21 14.74
C GLN A 27 9.61 -37.52 14.51
N TRP A 28 9.00 -36.96 15.56
CA TRP A 28 7.72 -36.26 15.43
C TRP A 28 7.87 -34.94 14.67
N LEU A 29 8.98 -34.20 14.87
CA LEU A 29 9.25 -32.98 14.10
C LEU A 29 9.43 -33.27 12.60
N GLU A 30 10.08 -34.38 12.25
CA GLU A 30 10.24 -34.81 10.86
C GLU A 30 8.89 -35.22 10.23
N GLU A 31 8.02 -35.89 10.98
CA GLU A 31 6.65 -36.19 10.55
C GLU A 31 5.81 -34.94 10.34
N PHE A 32 5.89 -34.00 11.29
CA PHE A 32 5.20 -32.72 11.21
C PHE A 32 5.63 -31.91 9.98
N ASP A 33 6.94 -31.79 9.76
CA ASP A 33 7.46 -31.10 8.58
C ASP A 33 6.98 -31.79 7.29
N ARG A 34 7.12 -33.13 7.20
CA ARG A 34 6.67 -33.91 6.03
C ARG A 34 5.19 -33.68 5.73
N ALA A 35 4.33 -33.70 6.76
CA ALA A 35 2.91 -33.47 6.60
C ALA A 35 2.62 -32.06 6.08
N THR A 36 3.24 -31.04 6.67
CA THR A 36 3.03 -29.65 6.25
C THR A 36 3.54 -29.35 4.84
N LEU A 37 4.63 -29.99 4.42
CA LEU A 37 5.24 -29.81 3.09
C LEU A 37 4.51 -30.59 1.98
N ALA A 38 3.86 -31.70 2.32
CA ALA A 38 3.10 -32.50 1.35
C ALA A 38 1.86 -31.78 0.78
N THR A 39 1.47 -30.65 1.38
CA THR A 39 0.29 -29.86 0.99
C THR A 39 0.43 -29.16 -0.35
N ALA A 40 1.67 -28.95 -0.83
CA ALA A 40 1.91 -28.28 -2.10
C ALA A 40 3.19 -28.79 -2.79
N PRO A 41 3.07 -29.43 -3.97
CA PRO A 41 4.23 -29.86 -4.75
C PRO A 41 5.28 -28.76 -5.01
N PRO A 42 4.91 -27.49 -5.33
CA PRO A 42 5.89 -26.42 -5.51
C PRO A 42 6.73 -26.10 -4.27
N ILE A 43 6.19 -26.36 -3.07
CA ILE A 43 6.91 -26.19 -1.80
C ILE A 43 7.91 -27.34 -1.60
N ALA A 44 7.50 -28.58 -1.91
CA ALA A 44 8.35 -29.76 -1.77
C ALA A 44 9.53 -29.79 -2.76
N GLU A 45 9.34 -29.21 -3.95
CA GLU A 45 10.36 -29.11 -4.99
C GLU A 45 11.43 -28.04 -4.72
N ASN A 46 11.21 -27.15 -3.74
CA ASN A 46 12.14 -26.09 -3.36
C ASN A 46 12.68 -26.30 -1.92
N PRO A 47 13.92 -26.82 -1.77
CA PRO A 47 14.50 -27.11 -0.45
C PRO A 47 14.65 -25.90 0.47
N ASP A 48 14.89 -24.70 -0.10
CA ASP A 48 15.02 -23.46 0.67
C ASP A 48 13.67 -23.04 1.25
N LEU A 49 12.62 -23.09 0.42
CA LEU A 49 11.25 -22.78 0.85
C LEU A 49 10.76 -23.80 1.89
N ALA A 50 11.03 -25.08 1.69
CA ALA A 50 10.73 -26.13 2.66
C ALA A 50 11.37 -25.84 4.03
N THR A 51 12.65 -25.43 4.03
CA THR A 51 13.37 -25.05 5.26
C THR A 51 12.73 -23.85 5.96
N VAL A 52 12.32 -22.83 5.20
CA VAL A 52 11.65 -21.63 5.73
C VAL A 52 10.32 -22.01 6.39
N ILE A 53 9.53 -22.85 5.73
CA ILE A 53 8.21 -23.28 6.22
C ILE A 53 8.35 -24.14 7.48
N SER A 54 9.25 -25.12 7.49
CA SER A 54 9.51 -25.94 8.69
C SER A 54 9.94 -25.08 9.88
N ARG A 55 10.79 -24.06 9.66
CA ARG A 55 11.19 -23.13 10.73
C ARG A 55 10.00 -22.31 11.26
N ALA A 56 9.17 -21.77 10.37
CA ALA A 56 7.99 -21.00 10.75
C ALA A 56 6.96 -21.84 11.51
N ASN A 57 6.65 -23.04 11.03
CA ASN A 57 5.71 -23.95 11.69
C ASN A 57 6.22 -24.36 13.08
N ARG A 58 7.51 -24.71 13.20
CA ARG A 58 8.13 -25.01 14.50
C ARG A 58 8.16 -23.80 15.43
N ALA A 59 8.32 -22.58 14.91
CA ALA A 59 8.23 -21.35 15.70
C ALA A 59 6.81 -21.15 16.27
N ASN A 60 5.77 -21.42 15.49
CA ASN A 60 4.38 -21.37 15.95
C ASN A 60 4.08 -22.41 17.05
N LEU A 61 4.57 -23.64 16.90
CA LEU A 61 4.44 -24.67 17.94
C LEU A 61 5.08 -24.22 19.26
N ARG A 62 6.32 -23.73 19.20
CA ARG A 62 7.03 -23.24 20.39
C ARG A 62 6.32 -22.05 21.02
N HIS A 63 5.85 -21.11 20.21
CA HIS A 63 5.13 -19.92 20.68
C HIS A 63 3.84 -20.29 21.42
N PHE A 64 3.04 -21.20 20.86
CA PHE A 64 1.81 -21.67 21.47
C PHE A 64 2.07 -22.41 22.80
N ALA A 65 3.02 -23.35 22.80
CA ALA A 65 3.35 -24.11 24.00
C ALA A 65 4.00 -23.22 25.08
N ALA A 66 4.91 -22.30 24.72
CA ALA A 66 5.52 -21.37 25.66
C ALA A 66 4.50 -20.38 26.26
N SER A 67 3.45 -20.02 25.52
CA SER A 67 2.37 -19.17 26.03
C SER A 67 1.52 -19.91 27.06
N ASN A 68 1.15 -21.16 26.78
CA ASN A 68 0.41 -22.01 27.72
C ASN A 68 1.25 -22.44 28.94
N LEU A 69 2.57 -22.52 28.82
CA LEU A 69 3.46 -22.74 29.97
C LEU A 69 3.43 -21.56 30.95
N ARG A 70 3.42 -20.32 30.42
CA ARG A 70 3.39 -19.09 31.22
C ARG A 70 2.00 -18.80 31.80
N ASN A 71 0.99 -18.79 30.93
CA ASN A 71 -0.39 -18.42 31.24
C ASN A 71 -1.35 -19.53 30.76
N PRO A 72 -1.44 -20.66 31.49
CA PRO A 72 -2.17 -21.84 31.02
C PRO A 72 -3.67 -21.57 30.84
N GLY A 73 -4.17 -21.80 29.63
CA GLY A 73 -5.58 -21.66 29.27
C GLY A 73 -6.04 -20.24 28.97
N ASP A 74 -5.14 -19.27 29.03
CA ASP A 74 -5.41 -17.90 28.58
C ASP A 74 -5.27 -17.81 27.04
N PRO A 75 -5.86 -16.79 26.39
CA PRO A 75 -5.70 -16.57 24.96
C PRO A 75 -4.23 -16.41 24.57
N VAL A 76 -3.79 -17.14 23.54
CA VAL A 76 -2.43 -17.03 23.01
C VAL A 76 -2.35 -15.88 22.01
N PRO A 77 -1.43 -14.92 22.16
CA PRO A 77 -1.29 -13.80 21.23
C PRO A 77 -0.72 -14.27 19.88
N ALA A 78 -1.04 -13.51 18.82
CA ALA A 78 -0.51 -13.73 17.48
C ALA A 78 1.02 -13.83 17.45
N ASN A 79 1.56 -14.73 16.63
CA ASN A 79 3.01 -14.87 16.45
C ASN A 79 3.49 -14.08 15.22
N LEU A 80 3.90 -12.83 15.45
CA LEU A 80 4.47 -11.96 14.43
C LEU A 80 6.02 -11.95 14.47
N GLY A 81 6.62 -13.07 14.87
CA GLY A 81 8.06 -13.26 14.89
C GLY A 81 8.70 -13.24 13.50
N ALA A 82 10.04 -13.27 13.47
CA ALA A 82 10.81 -13.20 12.23
C ALA A 82 10.54 -14.37 11.28
N GLU A 83 10.31 -15.58 11.80
CA GLU A 83 10.12 -16.79 11.00
C GLU A 83 8.75 -16.83 10.29
N PRO A 84 7.60 -16.62 10.96
CA PRO A 84 6.31 -16.54 10.26
C PRO A 84 6.26 -15.42 9.21
N LEU A 85 6.82 -14.24 9.51
CA LEU A 85 6.89 -13.13 8.57
C LEU A 85 7.81 -13.43 7.38
N ARG A 86 8.94 -14.10 7.59
CA ARG A 86 9.82 -14.54 6.50
C ARG A 86 9.10 -15.50 5.56
N MET A 87 8.43 -16.52 6.11
CA MET A 87 7.63 -17.45 5.32
C MET A 87 6.59 -16.73 4.47
N ALA A 88 5.84 -15.80 5.07
CA ALA A 88 4.83 -15.03 4.35
C ALA A 88 5.43 -14.24 3.17
N ARG A 89 6.54 -13.52 3.39
CA ARG A 89 7.23 -12.76 2.33
C ARG A 89 7.71 -13.65 1.19
N ASP A 90 8.27 -14.81 1.50
CA ASP A 90 8.81 -15.72 0.47
C ASP A 90 7.68 -16.39 -0.33
N LEU A 91 6.54 -16.74 0.30
CA LEU A 91 5.35 -17.23 -0.40
C LEU A 91 4.76 -16.17 -1.34
N VAL A 92 4.63 -14.91 -0.89
CA VAL A 92 4.12 -13.80 -1.72
C VAL A 92 5.05 -13.57 -2.93
N ARG A 93 6.36 -13.56 -2.73
CA ARG A 93 7.34 -13.37 -3.82
C ARG A 93 7.27 -14.44 -4.91
N LEU A 94 6.89 -15.66 -4.53
CA LEU A 94 6.75 -16.79 -5.44
C LEU A 94 5.33 -16.92 -6.02
N GLY A 95 4.38 -16.06 -5.64
CA GLY A 95 2.97 -16.14 -6.06
C GLY A 95 2.23 -17.33 -5.44
N LEU A 96 2.65 -17.76 -4.25
CA LEU A 96 2.17 -18.95 -3.53
C LEU A 96 1.45 -18.59 -2.21
N ASP A 97 1.01 -17.34 -2.06
CA ASP A 97 0.37 -16.81 -0.86
C ASP A 97 -0.94 -17.55 -0.48
N THR A 98 -1.68 -18.05 -1.47
CA THR A 98 -2.89 -18.85 -1.27
C THR A 98 -2.64 -20.17 -0.54
N LEU A 99 -1.42 -20.72 -0.64
CA LEU A 99 -1.03 -21.99 0.01
C LEU A 99 -0.75 -21.83 1.51
N ALA A 100 -0.56 -20.61 2.00
CA ALA A 100 -0.25 -20.37 3.41
C ALA A 100 -1.31 -20.99 4.33
N LEU A 101 -2.60 -20.81 3.99
CA LEU A 101 -3.71 -21.33 4.78
C LEU A 101 -3.67 -22.85 4.93
N ASP A 102 -3.33 -23.58 3.87
CA ASP A 102 -3.31 -25.04 3.89
C ASP A 102 -2.13 -25.57 4.72
N VAL A 103 -0.96 -24.92 4.65
CA VAL A 103 0.19 -25.23 5.50
C VAL A 103 -0.17 -25.07 6.99
N TYR A 104 -0.83 -23.96 7.35
CA TYR A 104 -1.26 -23.71 8.73
C TYR A 104 -2.32 -24.72 9.20
N ARG A 105 -3.31 -25.05 8.35
CA ARG A 105 -4.36 -26.03 8.67
C ARG A 105 -3.79 -27.42 8.93
N VAL A 106 -2.90 -27.89 8.06
CA VAL A 106 -2.27 -29.20 8.25
C VAL A 106 -1.37 -29.21 9.47
N GLY A 107 -0.57 -28.15 9.68
CA GLY A 107 0.24 -28.00 10.88
C GLY A 107 -0.62 -28.04 12.15
N GLN A 108 -1.73 -27.31 12.18
CA GLN A 108 -2.66 -27.32 13.30
C GLN A 108 -3.24 -28.71 13.58
N ASN A 109 -3.64 -29.46 12.55
CA ASN A 109 -4.19 -30.81 12.72
C ASN A 109 -3.17 -31.78 13.32
N VAL A 110 -1.94 -31.80 12.82
CA VAL A 110 -0.88 -32.67 13.33
C VAL A 110 -0.48 -32.27 14.76
N ALA A 111 -0.40 -30.97 15.03
CA ALA A 111 -0.14 -30.45 16.37
C ALA A 111 -1.26 -30.84 17.35
N TRP A 112 -2.51 -30.82 16.90
CA TRP A 112 -3.67 -31.15 17.72
C TRP A 112 -3.73 -32.64 18.08
N GLN A 113 -3.40 -33.53 17.14
CA GLN A 113 -3.25 -34.96 17.42
C GLN A 113 -2.19 -35.20 18.50
N ARG A 114 -1.02 -34.55 18.35
CA ARG A 114 0.04 -34.64 19.34
C ARG A 114 -0.37 -34.12 20.71
N TRP A 115 -1.07 -32.98 20.75
CA TRP A 115 -1.60 -32.44 22.01
C TRP A 115 -2.51 -33.46 22.67
N THR A 116 -3.45 -34.03 21.91
CA THR A 116 -4.39 -35.06 22.38
C THR A 116 -3.66 -36.24 23.04
N ASP A 117 -2.66 -36.80 22.37
CA ASP A 117 -1.84 -37.90 22.91
C ASP A 117 -1.14 -37.53 24.23
N ILE A 118 -0.59 -36.32 24.31
CA ILE A 118 0.03 -35.81 25.53
C ILE A 118 -0.99 -35.78 26.66
N VAL A 119 -2.19 -35.24 26.43
CA VAL A 119 -3.19 -35.09 27.49
C VAL A 119 -3.67 -36.43 28.04
N PHE A 120 -3.89 -37.43 27.17
CA PHE A 120 -4.27 -38.77 27.58
C PHE A 120 -3.19 -39.49 28.39
N GLY A 121 -1.92 -39.06 28.27
CA GLY A 121 -0.83 -39.51 29.14
C GLY A 121 -0.80 -38.86 30.52
N LEU A 122 -1.52 -37.75 30.74
CA LEU A 122 -1.48 -36.96 31.97
C LEU A 122 -2.65 -37.22 32.93
N THR A 123 -3.81 -37.59 32.42
CA THR A 123 -5.00 -37.87 33.24
C THR A 123 -5.98 -38.81 32.57
N THR A 124 -6.75 -39.53 33.39
CA THR A 124 -7.87 -40.38 32.97
C THR A 124 -9.23 -39.82 33.40
N ASP A 125 -9.28 -38.67 34.08
CA ASP A 125 -10.53 -38.04 34.52
C ASP A 125 -11.25 -37.42 33.31
N PRO A 126 -12.48 -37.86 32.97
CA PRO A 126 -13.25 -37.32 31.85
C PRO A 126 -13.56 -35.82 31.95
N GLN A 127 -13.66 -35.26 33.17
CA GLN A 127 -13.90 -33.83 33.35
C GLN A 127 -12.65 -33.00 33.08
N GLU A 128 -11.49 -33.44 33.59
CA GLU A 128 -10.20 -32.80 33.30
C GLU A 128 -9.88 -32.89 31.80
N LEU A 129 -10.05 -34.06 31.17
CA LEU A 129 -9.82 -34.26 29.74
C LEU A 129 -10.69 -33.34 28.87
N ARG A 130 -11.97 -33.14 29.24
CA ARG A 130 -12.86 -32.24 28.50
C ARG A 130 -12.30 -30.82 28.47
N GLU A 131 -11.84 -30.30 29.61
CA GLU A 131 -11.30 -28.94 29.67
C GLU A 131 -9.92 -28.82 28.98
N LEU A 132 -9.07 -29.84 29.14
CA LEU A 132 -7.74 -29.90 28.53
C LEU A 132 -7.76 -30.02 27.00
N LEU A 133 -8.87 -30.47 26.43
CA LEU A 133 -9.08 -30.49 24.99
C LEU A 133 -9.82 -29.23 24.52
N ASP A 134 -10.94 -28.87 25.14
CA ASP A 134 -11.80 -27.77 24.67
C ASP A 134 -11.09 -26.40 24.75
N VAL A 135 -10.40 -26.09 25.85
CA VAL A 135 -9.79 -24.77 26.04
C VAL A 135 -8.57 -24.55 25.13
N PRO A 136 -7.53 -25.43 25.13
CA PRO A 136 -6.39 -25.25 24.24
C PRO A 136 -6.77 -25.34 22.76
N PHE A 137 -7.76 -26.15 22.36
CA PHE A 137 -8.24 -26.20 20.98
C PHE A 137 -8.78 -24.85 20.51
N ARG A 138 -9.71 -24.25 21.28
CA ARG A 138 -10.26 -22.92 20.95
C ARG A 138 -9.18 -21.86 20.90
N SER A 139 -8.23 -21.91 21.84
CA SER A 139 -7.08 -20.98 21.86
C SER A 139 -6.17 -21.19 20.64
N ALA A 140 -5.93 -22.42 20.21
CA ALA A 140 -5.12 -22.74 19.03
C ALA A 140 -5.75 -22.23 17.73
N VAL A 141 -7.06 -22.44 17.54
CA VAL A 141 -7.80 -21.90 16.37
C VAL A 141 -7.70 -20.38 16.34
N ALA A 142 -8.04 -19.71 17.45
CA ALA A 142 -7.98 -18.26 17.54
C ALA A 142 -6.55 -17.70 17.35
N PHE A 143 -5.54 -18.41 17.87
CA PHE A 143 -4.14 -18.06 17.69
C PHE A 143 -3.71 -18.09 16.21
N ILE A 144 -4.10 -19.12 15.46
CA ILE A 144 -3.79 -19.19 14.02
C ILE A 144 -4.52 -18.09 13.25
N ASP A 145 -5.80 -17.88 13.52
CA ASP A 145 -6.60 -16.83 12.86
C ASP A 145 -6.00 -15.43 13.11
N THR A 146 -5.65 -15.13 14.36
CA THR A 146 -5.05 -13.84 14.72
C THR A 146 -3.63 -13.68 14.19
N THR A 147 -2.86 -14.76 14.09
CA THR A 147 -1.52 -14.76 13.48
C THR A 147 -1.61 -14.47 11.99
N LEU A 148 -2.50 -15.14 11.26
CA LEU A 148 -2.73 -14.92 9.83
C LEU A 148 -3.22 -13.49 9.55
N ALA A 149 -4.18 -13.00 10.33
CA ALA A 149 -4.66 -11.62 10.23
C ALA A 149 -3.55 -10.60 10.50
N GLY A 150 -2.73 -10.83 11.52
CA GLY A 150 -1.60 -9.95 11.85
C GLY A 150 -0.50 -9.96 10.79
N ILE A 151 -0.20 -11.11 10.19
CA ILE A 151 0.73 -11.21 9.05
C ILE A 151 0.19 -10.42 7.87
N ALA A 152 -1.09 -10.59 7.51
CA ALA A 152 -1.71 -9.86 6.41
C ALA A 152 -1.64 -8.34 6.63
N ALA A 153 -1.94 -7.87 7.84
CA ALA A 153 -1.82 -6.46 8.21
C ALA A 153 -0.37 -5.94 8.07
N GLN A 154 0.62 -6.73 8.49
CA GLN A 154 2.03 -6.37 8.37
C GLN A 154 2.49 -6.29 6.91
N MET A 155 2.04 -7.22 6.06
CA MET A 155 2.34 -7.19 4.62
C MET A 155 1.73 -5.97 3.94
N GLU A 156 0.50 -5.60 4.30
CA GLU A 156 -0.14 -4.39 3.76
C GLU A 156 0.58 -3.11 4.19
N LEU A 157 1.02 -3.04 5.45
CA LEU A 157 1.86 -1.93 5.94
C LEU A 157 3.17 -1.82 5.17
N GLU A 158 3.89 -2.93 4.96
CA GLU A 158 5.13 -2.96 4.17
C GLU A 158 4.88 -2.50 2.72
N HIS A 159 3.79 -2.93 2.11
CA HIS A 159 3.40 -2.52 0.76
C HIS A 159 3.07 -1.02 0.68
N HIS A 160 2.33 -0.50 1.65
CA HIS A 160 2.02 0.93 1.75
C HIS A 160 3.28 1.78 1.97
N GLU A 161 4.19 1.36 2.85
CA GLU A 161 5.45 2.07 3.10
C GLU A 161 6.31 2.13 1.84
N LEU A 162 6.47 1.00 1.14
CA LEU A 162 7.21 0.95 -0.12
C LEU A 162 6.61 1.88 -1.17
N SER A 163 5.28 1.84 -1.33
CA SER A 163 4.56 2.71 -2.27
C SER A 163 4.74 4.19 -1.92
N ARG A 164 4.67 4.56 -0.64
CA ARG A 164 4.90 5.93 -0.17
C ARG A 164 6.33 6.38 -0.42
N ASN A 165 7.32 5.51 -0.19
CA ASN A 165 8.72 5.80 -0.45
C ASN A 165 8.99 6.07 -1.95
N ILE A 166 8.42 5.24 -2.84
CA ILE A 166 8.53 5.43 -4.29
C ILE A 166 7.89 6.77 -4.71
N CYS A 167 6.68 7.07 -4.22
CA CYS A 167 6.00 8.33 -4.52
C CYS A 167 6.79 9.56 -4.01
N ALA A 168 7.34 9.49 -2.80
CA ALA A 168 8.16 10.55 -2.22
C ALA A 168 9.44 10.78 -3.03
N GLU A 169 10.10 9.71 -3.46
CA GLU A 169 11.32 9.83 -4.25
C GLU A 169 11.06 10.40 -5.65
N ARG A 170 10.03 9.92 -6.34
CA ARG A 170 9.64 10.47 -7.65
C ARG A 170 9.32 11.96 -7.55
N ARG A 171 8.58 12.36 -6.51
CA ARG A 171 8.30 13.78 -6.24
C ARG A 171 9.57 14.58 -6.04
N ARG A 172 10.51 14.09 -5.21
CA ARG A 172 11.79 14.75 -4.96
C ARG A 172 12.57 14.97 -6.25
N ILE A 173 12.62 13.97 -7.13
CA ILE A 173 13.30 14.09 -8.44
C ILE A 173 12.62 15.14 -9.32
N VAL A 174 11.28 15.14 -9.38
CA VAL A 174 10.54 16.16 -10.12
C VAL A 174 10.81 17.56 -9.56
N GLU A 175 10.85 17.74 -8.24
CA GLU A 175 11.19 19.04 -7.64
C GLU A 175 12.62 19.49 -7.99
N LEU A 176 13.60 18.59 -7.99
CA LEU A 176 14.97 18.89 -8.45
C LEU A 176 15.00 19.32 -9.92
N LEU A 177 14.27 18.61 -10.79
CA LEU A 177 14.13 18.97 -12.20
C LEU A 177 13.51 20.36 -12.36
N LEU A 178 12.40 20.64 -11.66
CA LEU A 178 11.69 21.92 -11.72
C LEU A 178 12.54 23.09 -11.23
N ASN A 179 13.38 22.88 -10.22
CA ASN A 179 14.27 23.90 -9.68
C ASN A 179 15.59 24.07 -10.46
N GLY A 180 15.78 23.31 -11.56
CA GLY A 180 17.01 23.40 -12.35
C GLY A 180 18.26 22.87 -11.66
N ALA A 181 18.10 21.98 -10.66
CA ALA A 181 19.23 21.40 -9.95
C ALA A 181 20.08 20.51 -10.91
N PRO A 182 21.40 20.40 -10.66
CA PRO A 182 22.29 19.59 -11.49
C PRO A 182 22.03 18.09 -11.23
N ILE A 183 21.09 17.51 -11.97
CA ILE A 183 20.82 16.07 -12.02
C ILE A 183 21.00 15.58 -13.46
N SER A 184 21.70 14.46 -13.64
CA SER A 184 21.84 13.84 -14.96
C SER A 184 20.49 13.35 -15.46
N ARG A 185 20.16 13.63 -16.73
CA ARG A 185 18.92 13.18 -17.37
C ARG A 185 18.68 11.67 -17.22
N ASP A 186 19.69 10.85 -17.54
CA ASP A 186 19.56 9.39 -17.51
C ASP A 186 19.19 8.86 -16.11
N SER A 187 19.78 9.44 -15.06
CA SER A 187 19.39 9.11 -13.68
C SER A 187 17.97 9.56 -13.35
N ALA A 188 17.51 10.71 -13.84
CA ALA A 188 16.14 11.17 -13.62
C ALA A 188 15.14 10.28 -14.36
N GLU A 189 15.38 9.96 -15.62
CA GLU A 189 14.53 9.10 -16.45
C GLU A 189 14.40 7.69 -15.87
N SER A 190 15.51 7.08 -15.44
CA SER A 190 15.51 5.75 -14.82
C SER A 190 14.67 5.70 -13.53
N ARG A 191 14.75 6.73 -12.69
CA ARG A 191 14.02 6.78 -11.40
C ARG A 191 12.56 7.15 -11.57
N LEU A 192 12.24 7.97 -12.57
CA LEU A 192 10.86 8.35 -12.88
C LEU A 192 10.14 7.29 -13.72
N GLY A 193 10.88 6.48 -14.49
CA GLY A 193 10.31 5.59 -15.51
C GLY A 193 9.66 6.38 -16.65
N TYR A 194 10.16 7.59 -16.92
CA TYR A 194 9.57 8.54 -17.86
C TYR A 194 10.68 9.25 -18.64
N PRO A 195 10.68 9.20 -19.99
CA PRO A 195 11.70 9.86 -20.80
C PRO A 195 11.47 11.38 -20.81
N LEU A 196 12.55 12.15 -20.77
CA LEU A 196 12.58 13.62 -20.67
C LEU A 196 13.13 14.29 -21.96
N ASP A 197 13.41 13.51 -23.00
CA ASP A 197 13.89 13.96 -24.31
C ASP A 197 12.77 14.21 -25.33
N ARG A 198 11.50 14.11 -24.90
CA ARG A 198 10.30 14.21 -25.72
C ARG A 198 9.58 15.54 -25.56
N SER A 199 8.49 15.74 -26.30
CA SER A 199 7.57 16.85 -26.04
C SER A 199 6.70 16.53 -24.83
N HIS A 200 6.51 17.51 -23.95
CA HIS A 200 5.80 17.34 -22.69
C HIS A 200 4.64 18.31 -22.56
N THR A 201 3.48 17.78 -22.14
CA THR A 201 2.35 18.59 -21.69
C THR A 201 2.04 18.24 -20.24
N ALA A 202 2.05 19.25 -19.39
CA ALA A 202 1.81 19.13 -17.97
C ALA A 202 0.38 19.57 -17.63
N ALA A 203 -0.21 18.91 -16.64
CA ALA A 203 -1.41 19.36 -15.99
C ALA A 203 -1.25 19.42 -14.48
N ILE A 204 -1.95 20.37 -13.87
CA ILE A 204 -2.21 20.39 -12.43
C ILE A 204 -3.66 20.04 -12.23
N ILE A 205 -3.90 18.98 -11.48
CA ILE A 205 -5.24 18.54 -11.11
C ILE A 205 -5.38 18.72 -9.61
N TRP A 206 -6.40 19.46 -9.17
CA TRP A 206 -6.62 19.70 -7.75
C TRP A 206 -8.09 19.63 -7.37
N SER A 207 -8.32 19.36 -6.08
CA SER A 207 -9.66 19.42 -5.48
C SER A 207 -9.77 20.66 -4.61
N ASP A 208 -10.91 21.35 -4.70
CA ASP A 208 -11.24 22.45 -3.80
C ASP A 208 -11.65 21.98 -2.40
N ARG A 209 -11.85 20.67 -2.23
CA ARG A 209 -12.19 20.09 -0.92
C ARG A 209 -10.93 19.56 -0.24
N PRO A 210 -10.59 20.05 0.97
CA PRO A 210 -9.43 19.55 1.72
C PRO A 210 -9.51 18.06 2.04
N ASN A 211 -10.72 17.50 2.14
CA ASN A 211 -10.99 16.08 2.37
C ASN A 211 -11.73 15.43 1.18
N GLY A 212 -11.45 15.85 -0.06
CA GLY A 212 -12.01 15.20 -1.25
C GLY A 212 -11.60 13.72 -1.37
N ASP A 213 -12.42 12.92 -2.06
CA ASP A 213 -12.06 11.53 -2.35
C ASP A 213 -10.82 11.51 -3.26
N HIS A 214 -9.79 10.77 -2.87
CA HIS A 214 -8.57 10.64 -3.66
C HIS A 214 -8.87 9.98 -5.01
N ARG A 215 -9.91 9.13 -5.05
CA ARG A 215 -10.39 8.49 -6.28
C ARG A 215 -10.87 9.50 -7.32
N ASP A 216 -11.42 10.64 -6.91
CA ASP A 216 -11.87 11.67 -7.85
C ASP A 216 -10.69 12.32 -8.57
N LEU A 217 -9.58 12.55 -7.85
CA LEU A 217 -8.34 13.04 -8.46
C LEU A 217 -7.75 12.01 -9.42
N ASP A 218 -7.73 10.74 -9.02
CA ASP A 218 -7.19 9.67 -9.86
C ASP A 218 -8.04 9.48 -11.14
N ARG A 219 -9.38 9.55 -11.04
CA ARG A 219 -10.27 9.56 -12.21
C ARG A 219 -10.00 10.74 -13.16
N ALA A 220 -9.71 11.92 -12.63
CA ALA A 220 -9.36 13.08 -13.45
C ALA A 220 -7.97 12.93 -14.10
N VAL A 221 -7.01 12.31 -13.41
CA VAL A 221 -5.68 11.97 -13.98
C VAL A 221 -5.86 10.99 -15.14
N ASP A 222 -6.69 9.96 -14.98
CA ASP A 222 -6.98 8.98 -16.03
C ASP A 222 -7.66 9.63 -17.24
N ALA A 223 -8.64 10.50 -17.02
CA ALA A 223 -9.31 11.25 -18.08
C ALA A 223 -8.33 12.11 -18.88
N PHE A 224 -7.41 12.79 -18.18
CA PHE A 224 -6.35 13.57 -18.82
C PHE A 224 -5.40 12.69 -19.63
N CYS A 225 -4.97 11.54 -19.11
CA CYS A 225 -4.08 10.64 -19.85
C CYS A 225 -4.76 10.03 -21.09
N ASN A 226 -6.03 9.63 -20.96
CA ASN A 226 -6.79 9.01 -22.04
C ASN A 226 -7.14 9.98 -23.17
N ALA A 227 -7.38 11.25 -22.86
CA ALA A 227 -7.71 12.28 -23.85
C ALA A 227 -6.59 12.57 -24.86
N VAL A 228 -5.39 12.04 -24.61
CA VAL A 228 -4.18 12.30 -25.39
C VAL A 228 -3.71 11.02 -26.10
N GLY A 229 -4.26 9.85 -25.77
CA GLY A 229 -3.88 8.57 -26.37
C GLY A 229 -2.43 8.14 -26.08
N CYS A 230 -1.76 8.75 -25.08
CA CYS A 230 -0.36 8.50 -24.79
C CYS A 230 -0.13 7.15 -24.10
N ALA A 231 0.89 6.41 -24.56
CA ALA A 231 1.32 5.16 -23.93
C ALA A 231 2.06 5.34 -22.58
N SER A 232 2.35 6.57 -22.15
CA SER A 232 3.19 6.83 -20.99
C SER A 232 2.95 8.22 -20.40
N SER A 233 2.54 8.23 -19.13
CA SER A 233 2.34 9.43 -18.32
C SER A 233 3.18 9.38 -17.05
N LEU A 234 3.45 10.53 -16.46
CA LEU A 234 4.07 10.68 -15.16
C LEU A 234 3.11 11.43 -14.25
N ALA A 235 2.54 10.75 -13.26
CA ALA A 235 1.69 11.36 -12.23
C ALA A 235 2.43 11.44 -10.89
N ILE A 236 2.42 12.63 -10.28
CA ILE A 236 3.09 12.95 -9.01
C ILE A 236 2.08 13.51 -8.03
N MET A 237 2.01 12.92 -6.84
CA MET A 237 1.27 13.49 -5.72
C MET A 237 2.07 14.64 -5.08
N SER A 238 1.70 15.88 -5.41
CA SER A 238 2.34 17.08 -4.86
C SER A 238 1.73 17.54 -3.54
N ALA A 239 0.45 17.26 -3.32
CA ALA A 239 -0.21 17.47 -2.04
C ALA A 239 -1.37 16.47 -1.93
N ALA A 240 -1.97 16.35 -0.74
CA ALA A 240 -3.13 15.48 -0.54
C ALA A 240 -4.21 15.73 -1.61
N THR A 241 -4.49 17.01 -1.90
CA THR A 241 -5.52 17.45 -2.85
C THR A 241 -4.98 17.88 -4.21
N THR A 242 -3.72 17.59 -4.55
CA THR A 242 -3.11 18.05 -5.81
C THR A 242 -2.22 17.00 -6.45
N ARG A 243 -2.41 16.81 -7.75
CA ARG A 243 -1.58 15.97 -8.62
C ARG A 243 -0.92 16.84 -9.68
N TRP A 244 0.32 16.53 -10.00
CA TRP A 244 0.98 17.02 -11.22
C TRP A 244 1.07 15.85 -12.17
N VAL A 245 0.70 16.06 -13.42
CA VAL A 245 0.70 15.01 -14.44
C VAL A 245 1.47 15.52 -15.64
N TRP A 246 2.29 14.68 -16.26
CA TRP A 246 2.87 14.94 -17.57
C TRP A 246 2.51 13.82 -18.53
N VAL A 247 2.18 14.19 -19.76
CA VAL A 247 1.99 13.30 -20.91
C VAL A 247 3.01 13.68 -21.99
N ARG A 248 3.28 12.76 -22.93
CA ARG A 248 4.33 12.94 -23.95
C ARG A 248 3.79 12.92 -25.36
N ASP A 249 4.45 13.66 -26.25
CA ASP A 249 4.22 13.57 -27.69
C ASP A 249 2.73 13.80 -28.04
N VAL A 250 2.19 14.87 -27.48
CA VAL A 250 0.77 15.23 -27.63
C VAL A 250 0.54 15.92 -28.96
N ASP A 251 -0.11 15.22 -29.89
CA ASP A 251 -0.50 15.79 -31.19
C ASP A 251 -1.87 16.47 -31.15
N VAL A 252 -2.88 15.83 -30.54
CA VAL A 252 -4.24 16.35 -30.43
C VAL A 252 -4.79 16.09 -29.03
N PHE A 253 -5.40 17.12 -28.43
CA PHE A 253 -6.13 17.01 -27.18
C PHE A 253 -7.62 16.76 -27.46
N ASP A 254 -8.17 15.63 -27.02
CA ASP A 254 -9.63 15.47 -26.95
C ASP A 254 -10.19 16.21 -25.72
N CYS A 255 -10.31 17.53 -25.87
CA CYS A 255 -10.91 18.40 -24.86
C CYS A 255 -12.35 18.01 -24.52
N SER A 256 -13.07 17.33 -25.41
CA SER A 256 -14.46 16.95 -25.18
C SER A 256 -14.56 15.82 -24.16
N HIS A 257 -13.66 14.82 -24.25
CA HIS A 257 -13.57 13.71 -23.31
C HIS A 257 -13.27 14.19 -21.88
N ILE A 258 -12.26 15.06 -21.72
CA ILE A 258 -11.90 15.60 -20.40
C ILE A 258 -13.08 16.34 -19.79
N ARG A 259 -13.70 17.25 -20.56
CA ARG A 259 -14.85 18.02 -20.07
C ARG A 259 -16.02 17.12 -19.68
N GLN A 260 -16.24 16.02 -20.40
CA GLN A 260 -17.29 15.06 -20.04
C GLN A 260 -17.02 14.41 -18.68
N VAL A 261 -15.82 13.88 -18.44
CA VAL A 261 -15.47 13.25 -17.16
C VAL A 261 -15.48 14.29 -16.03
N MET A 262 -14.97 15.50 -16.27
CA MET A 262 -14.90 16.55 -15.26
C MET A 262 -16.29 17.01 -14.76
N ARG A 263 -17.34 16.91 -15.59
CA ARG A 263 -18.73 17.19 -15.16
C ARG A 263 -19.22 16.24 -14.07
N GLU A 264 -18.68 15.02 -14.01
CA GLU A 264 -18.98 14.05 -12.95
C GLU A 264 -18.17 14.30 -11.67
N LEU A 265 -17.20 15.21 -11.72
CA LEU A 265 -16.23 15.51 -10.66
C LEU A 265 -16.31 16.99 -10.25
N PRO A 266 -17.44 17.45 -9.65
CA PRO A 266 -17.75 18.88 -9.48
C PRO A 266 -16.78 19.68 -8.62
N HIS A 267 -15.92 19.01 -7.85
CA HIS A 267 -14.93 19.66 -6.97
C HIS A 267 -13.50 19.59 -7.51
N VAL A 268 -13.29 18.86 -8.61
CA VAL A 268 -11.98 18.71 -9.24
C VAL A 268 -11.85 19.74 -10.35
N ARG A 269 -10.64 20.29 -10.47
CA ARG A 269 -10.23 21.22 -11.51
C ARG A 269 -8.93 20.74 -12.14
N ILE A 270 -8.74 21.09 -13.40
CA ILE A 270 -7.55 20.81 -14.17
C ILE A 270 -7.08 22.06 -14.91
N ALA A 271 -5.79 22.35 -14.80
CA ALA A 271 -5.11 23.39 -15.55
C ALA A 271 -4.00 22.75 -16.38
N ILE A 272 -3.96 23.05 -17.68
CA ILE A 272 -3.11 22.38 -18.66
C ILE A 272 -2.13 23.41 -19.24
N GLY A 273 -0.85 23.08 -19.26
CA GLY A 273 0.22 23.92 -19.78
C GLY A 273 0.41 23.81 -21.29
N THR A 274 1.41 24.51 -21.81
CA THR A 274 1.86 24.39 -23.20
C THR A 274 2.55 23.05 -23.48
N THR A 275 2.69 22.68 -24.75
CA THR A 275 3.43 21.47 -25.16
C THR A 275 4.78 21.87 -25.72
N GLU A 276 5.86 21.45 -25.07
CA GLU A 276 7.23 21.88 -25.42
C GLU A 276 8.24 20.73 -25.28
N PRO A 277 9.29 20.67 -26.11
CA PRO A 277 10.27 19.59 -26.09
C PRO A 277 11.32 19.68 -24.98
N GLY A 278 11.82 18.52 -24.58
CA GLY A 278 12.95 18.35 -23.68
C GLY A 278 12.67 18.74 -22.23
N VAL A 279 13.72 18.69 -21.40
CA VAL A 279 13.62 19.00 -19.96
C VAL A 279 13.12 20.43 -19.71
N ASP A 280 13.47 21.39 -20.56
CA ASP A 280 12.95 22.75 -20.45
C ASP A 280 11.46 22.84 -20.79
N GLY A 281 10.99 22.05 -21.74
CA GLY A 281 9.56 21.88 -22.01
C GLY A 281 8.82 21.25 -20.84
N PHE A 282 9.39 20.22 -20.21
CA PHE A 282 8.87 19.62 -18.98
C PHE A 282 8.65 20.66 -17.87
N ARG A 283 9.61 21.58 -17.69
CA ARG A 283 9.56 22.68 -16.72
C ARG A 283 8.54 23.76 -17.11
N ARG A 284 8.62 24.24 -18.35
CA ARG A 284 7.80 25.33 -18.87
C ARG A 284 6.32 24.95 -18.84
N SER A 285 5.99 23.77 -19.36
CA SER A 285 4.62 23.28 -19.34
C SER A 285 4.02 23.23 -17.93
N ARG A 286 4.80 22.78 -16.94
CA ARG A 286 4.36 22.77 -15.53
C ARG A 286 4.18 24.18 -14.97
N ARG A 287 5.04 25.13 -15.34
CA ARG A 287 4.92 26.55 -14.95
C ARG A 287 3.65 27.16 -15.54
N ASP A 288 3.38 26.92 -16.82
CA ASP A 288 2.22 27.44 -17.53
C ASP A 288 0.92 26.89 -16.92
N ALA A 289 0.88 25.59 -16.64
CA ALA A 289 -0.22 24.98 -15.90
C ALA A 289 -0.42 25.60 -14.51
N LEU A 290 0.66 26.03 -13.84
CA LEU A 290 0.56 26.71 -12.53
C LEU A 290 -0.06 28.08 -12.64
N THR A 291 0.33 28.83 -13.67
CA THR A 291 -0.24 30.14 -13.95
C THR A 291 -1.74 30.02 -14.23
N ALA A 292 -2.15 29.05 -15.05
CA ALA A 292 -3.56 28.77 -15.32
C ALA A 292 -4.34 28.33 -14.06
N ALA A 293 -3.77 27.45 -13.23
CA ALA A 293 -4.38 27.06 -11.96
C ALA A 293 -4.57 28.25 -11.00
N ARG A 294 -3.53 29.09 -10.87
CA ARG A 294 -3.58 30.31 -10.04
C ARG A 294 -4.66 31.27 -10.52
N MET A 295 -4.84 31.42 -11.84
CA MET A 295 -5.91 32.26 -12.39
C MET A 295 -7.29 31.73 -12.07
N LEU A 296 -7.53 30.43 -12.27
CA LEU A 296 -8.82 29.82 -11.91
C LEU A 296 -9.16 30.04 -10.43
N ILE A 297 -8.18 29.88 -9.54
CA ILE A 297 -8.35 30.10 -8.10
C ILE A 297 -8.59 31.58 -7.78
N ARG A 298 -7.74 32.48 -8.29
CA ARG A 298 -7.80 33.93 -8.00
C ARG A 298 -9.11 34.55 -8.47
N LEU A 299 -9.59 34.16 -9.66
CA LEU A 299 -10.81 34.68 -10.27
C LEU A 299 -12.08 33.94 -9.79
N ARG A 300 -11.95 32.92 -8.93
CA ARG A 300 -13.05 32.03 -8.52
C ARG A 300 -13.85 31.53 -9.73
N SER A 301 -13.15 31.17 -10.80
CA SER A 301 -13.76 30.78 -12.06
C SER A 301 -14.61 29.51 -11.88
N PRO A 302 -15.81 29.44 -12.47
CA PRO A 302 -16.61 28.22 -12.48
C PRO A 302 -16.07 27.17 -13.45
N GLN A 303 -15.06 27.50 -14.27
CA GLN A 303 -14.48 26.55 -15.22
C GLN A 303 -13.66 25.47 -14.50
N GLN A 304 -13.92 24.21 -14.86
CA GLN A 304 -13.18 23.07 -14.33
C GLN A 304 -11.93 22.72 -15.15
N VAL A 305 -11.86 23.13 -16.41
CA VAL A 305 -10.75 22.87 -17.33
C VAL A 305 -10.26 24.21 -17.87
N ALA A 306 -8.97 24.50 -17.71
CA ALA A 306 -8.33 25.66 -18.32
C ALA A 306 -7.03 25.28 -19.02
N PHE A 307 -6.84 25.79 -20.24
CA PHE A 307 -5.55 25.73 -20.91
C PHE A 307 -4.79 27.03 -20.67
N PHE A 308 -3.47 26.97 -20.63
CA PHE A 308 -2.65 28.17 -20.49
C PHE A 308 -2.92 29.19 -21.60
N GLY A 309 -3.10 28.73 -22.85
CA GLY A 309 -3.45 29.60 -23.97
C GLY A 309 -4.75 30.39 -23.79
N ASP A 310 -5.70 29.88 -23.00
CA ASP A 310 -6.97 30.58 -22.70
C ASP A 310 -6.78 31.75 -21.71
N VAL A 311 -5.70 31.72 -20.92
CA VAL A 311 -5.43 32.68 -19.84
C VAL A 311 -4.16 33.50 -20.05
N GLU A 312 -3.38 33.21 -21.10
CA GLU A 312 -2.05 33.78 -21.35
C GLU A 312 -2.08 35.32 -21.37
N MET A 313 -3.03 35.91 -22.10
CA MET A 313 -3.17 37.36 -22.18
C MET A 313 -3.53 37.99 -20.84
N ILE A 314 -4.42 37.35 -20.06
CA ILE A 314 -4.82 37.83 -18.73
C ILE A 314 -3.64 37.71 -17.75
N ALA A 315 -2.86 36.64 -17.84
CA ALA A 315 -1.66 36.43 -17.04
C ALA A 315 -0.62 37.53 -17.30
N LEU A 316 -0.32 37.83 -18.56
CA LEU A 316 0.63 38.88 -18.92
C LEU A 316 0.17 40.27 -18.44
N LEU A 317 -1.14 40.56 -18.51
CA LEU A 317 -1.71 41.83 -18.05
C LEU A 317 -1.77 41.98 -16.52
N THR A 318 -1.77 40.86 -15.78
CA THR A 318 -1.95 40.87 -14.31
C THR A 318 -0.69 40.49 -13.52
N GLU A 319 0.40 40.11 -14.21
CA GLU A 319 1.74 39.97 -13.60
C GLU A 319 2.35 41.32 -13.19
N ASN A 320 1.81 42.45 -13.69
CA ASN A 320 2.19 43.80 -13.26
C ASN A 320 0.95 44.67 -12.95
N PRO A 321 0.27 44.44 -11.80
CA PRO A 321 -0.93 45.20 -11.43
C PRO A 321 -0.64 46.70 -11.24
N ASP A 322 0.54 47.05 -10.73
CA ASP A 322 0.95 48.46 -10.54
C ASP A 322 1.13 49.17 -11.89
N GLY A 323 1.71 48.49 -12.88
CA GLY A 323 1.83 49.01 -14.24
C GLY A 323 0.51 49.07 -15.01
N ALA A 324 -0.45 48.20 -14.68
CA ALA A 324 -1.79 48.22 -15.28
C ALA A 324 -2.61 49.42 -14.80
N ASP A 325 -2.59 49.72 -13.49
CA ASP A 325 -3.24 50.91 -12.94
C ASP A 325 -2.59 52.20 -13.46
N GLU A 326 -1.25 52.23 -13.57
CA GLU A 326 -0.52 53.38 -14.15
C GLU A 326 -0.82 53.56 -15.65
N PHE A 327 -0.94 52.48 -16.42
CA PHE A 327 -1.29 52.52 -17.84
C PHE A 327 -2.74 52.94 -18.08
N ILE A 328 -3.69 52.43 -17.28
CA ILE A 328 -5.10 52.85 -17.29
C ILE A 328 -5.20 54.34 -16.98
N LYS A 329 -4.50 54.80 -15.94
CA LYS A 329 -4.47 56.22 -15.54
C LYS A 329 -3.83 57.11 -16.62
N ASN A 330 -2.76 56.65 -17.27
CA ASN A 330 -2.10 57.39 -18.34
C ASN A 330 -2.84 57.34 -19.69
N THR A 331 -3.66 56.33 -19.94
CA THR A 331 -4.36 56.14 -21.24
C THR A 331 -5.81 56.65 -21.21
N LEU A 332 -6.51 56.52 -20.07
CA LEU A 332 -7.90 56.95 -19.93
C LEU A 332 -8.06 58.33 -19.28
N GLY A 333 -7.01 58.88 -18.64
CA GLY A 333 -7.01 60.24 -18.09
C GLY A 333 -8.20 60.52 -17.15
N ASP A 334 -8.61 61.78 -17.06
CA ASP A 334 -9.63 62.31 -16.13
C ASP A 334 -11.10 62.01 -16.53
N PHE A 335 -11.41 60.83 -17.07
CA PHE A 335 -12.80 60.39 -17.30
C PHE A 335 -13.40 59.58 -16.14
N GLU A 336 -12.80 59.67 -14.95
CA GLU A 336 -13.37 59.16 -13.69
C GLU A 336 -14.20 60.22 -12.96
#